data_AF-A0A0D7CMW8-F1
#
_entry.id   AF-A0A0D7CMW8-F1
#
_cell.length_a   1.000
_cell.length_b   1.000
_cell.length_c   1.000
_cell.angle_alpha   90.00
_cell.angle_beta   90.00
_cell.angle_gamma   90.00
#
_symmetry.space_group_name_H-M   'P 1'
#
loop_
_entity.id
_entity.type
_entity.pdbx_description
1 polymer ?
#
loop_
_entity_poly.entity_id
_entity_poly.type
_entity_poly.pdbx_seq_one_letter_code
_entity_poly.pdbx_strand_id
1 'polypeptide(L)'
;MEAQEEIERWVLSVCEKIGLRAADVNADFFEAGGNSLAAMKIISQAEETFGEDALPPDDLFSRSTVREIAACILANSGRAPVTSES
;
A
#
# COMPACT_ATOMS: atom_id res chain seq x y z
N MET A 1 -9.65 -3.81 -13.91
CA MET A 1 -8.17 -3.61 -13.96
C MET A 1 -7.82 -2.14 -13.79
N GLU A 2 -8.61 -1.22 -14.35
CA GLU A 2 -8.42 0.24 -14.19
C GLU A 2 -8.24 0.71 -12.74
N ALA A 3 -9.09 0.25 -11.81
CA ALA A 3 -8.99 0.63 -10.40
C ALA A 3 -7.66 0.21 -9.73
N GLN A 4 -7.08 -0.93 -10.12
CA GLN A 4 -5.80 -1.37 -9.59
C GLN A 4 -4.67 -0.46 -10.10
N GLU A 5 -4.68 -0.11 -11.38
CA GLU A 5 -3.69 0.79 -11.98
C GLU A 5 -3.74 2.21 -11.38
N GLU A 6 -4.92 2.68 -11.00
CA GLU A 6 -5.07 3.95 -10.26
C GLU A 6 -4.39 3.88 -8.89
N ILE A 7 -4.60 2.79 -8.15
CA ILE A 7 -3.95 2.59 -6.84
C ILE A 7 -2.44 2.38 -7.00
N GLU A 8 -1.99 1.64 -8.02
CA GLU A 8 -0.55 1.46 -8.34
C GLU A 8 0.12 2.83 -8.55
N ARG A 9 -0.48 3.73 -9.33
CA ARG A 9 0.04 5.10 -9.52
C ARG A 9 0.03 5.91 -8.23
N TRP A 10 -1.00 5.76 -7.41
CA TRP A 10 -1.06 6.40 -6.11
C TRP A 10 0.08 5.93 -5.20
N VAL A 11 0.33 4.62 -5.12
CA VAL A 11 1.42 4.01 -4.35
C VAL A 11 2.77 4.56 -4.82
N LEU A 12 3.01 4.59 -6.13
CA LEU A 12 4.24 5.16 -6.70
C LEU A 12 4.44 6.62 -6.29
N SER A 13 3.39 7.45 -6.37
CA SER A 13 3.45 8.85 -5.94
C SER A 13 3.75 9.01 -4.45
N VAL A 14 3.18 8.15 -3.60
CA VAL A 14 3.48 8.15 -2.16
C VAL A 14 4.92 7.74 -1.90
N CYS A 15 5.41 6.69 -2.56
CA CYS A 15 6.81 6.26 -2.52
C CYS A 15 7.76 7.41 -2.89
N GLU A 16 7.48 8.14 -3.98
CA GLU A 16 8.30 9.30 -4.36
C GLU A 16 8.29 10.40 -3.29
N LYS A 17 7.14 10.71 -2.70
CA LYS A 17 7.01 11.72 -1.63
C LYS A 17 7.79 11.38 -0.36
N ILE A 18 7.91 10.09 -0.04
CA ILE A 18 8.66 9.62 1.12
C ILE A 18 10.14 9.34 0.81
N GLY A 19 10.57 9.58 -0.44
CA GLY A 19 11.97 9.50 -0.88
C GLY A 19 12.41 8.14 -1.44
N LEU A 20 11.46 7.27 -1.78
CA LEU A 20 11.72 5.96 -2.39
C LEU A 20 11.71 6.05 -3.91
N ARG A 21 12.67 5.39 -4.56
CA ARG A 21 12.67 5.20 -6.01
C ARG A 21 11.96 3.90 -6.38
N ALA A 22 10.65 3.85 -6.16
CA ALA A 22 9.82 2.83 -6.80
C ALA A 22 9.54 3.29 -8.23
N ALA A 23 10.26 2.73 -9.22
CA ALA A 23 10.10 3.11 -10.63
C ALA A 23 9.06 2.25 -11.37
N ASP A 24 8.68 1.10 -10.80
CA ASP A 24 7.87 0.07 -11.46
C ASP A 24 6.86 -0.54 -10.51
N VAL A 25 5.76 -1.05 -11.06
CA VAL A 25 4.73 -1.77 -10.29
C VAL A 25 5.24 -3.09 -9.69
N ASN A 26 6.31 -3.66 -10.24
CA ASN A 26 6.96 -4.85 -9.70
C ASN A 26 8.14 -4.50 -8.78
N ALA A 27 8.42 -3.22 -8.56
CA ALA A 27 9.47 -2.81 -7.63
C ALA A 27 9.04 -3.16 -6.21
N ASP A 28 9.96 -3.76 -5.47
CA ASP A 28 9.79 -4.04 -4.06
C ASP A 28 10.01 -2.77 -3.24
N PHE A 29 9.08 -2.47 -2.35
CA PHE A 29 9.09 -1.31 -1.48
C PHE A 29 10.33 -1.27 -0.59
N PHE A 30 10.73 -2.40 -0.02
CA PHE A 30 11.90 -2.51 0.86
C PHE A 30 13.20 -2.44 0.05
N GLU A 31 13.26 -3.06 -1.14
CA GLU A 31 14.43 -2.91 -2.03
C GLU A 31 14.62 -1.47 -2.53
N ALA A 32 13.52 -0.71 -2.71
CA ALA A 32 13.56 0.71 -3.07
C ALA A 32 14.07 1.62 -1.93
N GLY A 33 14.40 1.07 -0.76
CA GLY A 33 14.83 1.78 0.45
C GLY A 33 13.74 1.94 1.51
N GLY A 34 12.63 1.22 1.36
CA GLY A 34 11.51 1.23 2.28
C GLY A 34 11.93 0.76 3.67
N ASN A 35 11.51 1.51 4.68
CA ASN A 35 11.78 1.23 6.08
C ASN A 35 10.50 1.38 6.89
N SER A 36 10.50 1.01 8.17
CA SER A 36 9.29 1.00 9.01
C SER A 36 8.57 2.35 9.05
N LEU A 37 9.31 3.46 8.95
CA LEU A 37 8.72 4.80 8.87
C LEU A 37 8.03 5.06 7.53
N ALA A 38 8.66 4.66 6.43
CA ALA A 38 8.04 4.75 5.11
C ALA A 38 6.77 3.87 5.04
N ALA A 39 6.83 2.66 5.60
CA ALA A 39 5.71 1.73 5.71
C ALA A 39 4.54 2.37 6.49
N MET A 40 4.79 2.92 7.68
CA MET A 40 3.77 3.65 8.43
C MET A 40 3.16 4.82 7.64
N LYS A 41 3.99 5.58 6.90
CA LYS A 41 3.51 6.73 6.10
C LYS A 41 2.60 6.31 4.95
N ILE A 42 2.88 5.20 4.28
CA ILE A 42 2.02 4.71 3.20
C ILE A 42 0.74 4.10 3.74
N ILE A 43 0.81 3.36 4.85
CA ILE A 43 -0.36 2.81 5.56
C ILE A 43 -1.30 3.95 5.96
N SER A 44 -0.79 4.95 6.69
CA SER A 44 -1.60 6.10 7.13
C SER A 44 -2.24 6.84 5.94
N GLN A 45 -1.50 7.07 4.86
CA GLN A 45 -2.06 7.73 3.67
C GLN A 45 -3.10 6.85 2.96
N ALA A 46 -2.89 5.53 2.95
CA ALA A 46 -3.84 4.59 2.36
C ALA A 46 -5.14 4.59 3.16
N GLU A 47 -5.05 4.62 4.48
CA GLU A 47 -6.20 4.71 5.37
C GLU A 47 -6.99 6.01 5.18
N GLU A 48 -6.29 7.14 5.05
CA GLU A 48 -6.92 8.44 4.78
C GLU A 48 -7.59 8.52 3.40
N THR A 49 -7.05 7.81 2.39
CA THR A 49 -7.53 7.88 1.00
C THR A 49 -8.61 6.85 0.71
N PHE A 50 -8.48 5.64 1.23
CA PHE A 50 -9.25 4.46 0.84
C PHE A 50 -10.07 3.86 1.99
N GLY A 51 -9.90 4.32 3.23
CA GLY A 51 -10.61 3.86 4.42
C GLY A 51 -9.72 3.13 5.42
N GLU A 52 -10.13 3.10 6.69
CA GLU A 52 -9.46 2.37 7.77
C GLU A 52 -9.17 0.91 7.36
N ASP A 53 -8.01 0.39 7.74
CA ASP A 53 -7.53 -0.96 7.39
C ASP A 53 -7.37 -1.24 5.88
N ALA A 54 -7.34 -0.21 5.02
CA ALA A 54 -7.10 -0.41 3.59
C ALA A 54 -5.77 -1.12 3.29
N LEU A 55 -4.72 -0.85 4.08
CA LEU A 55 -3.43 -1.50 3.94
C LEU A 55 -2.91 -1.97 5.30
N PRO A 56 -3.19 -3.23 5.71
CA PRO A 56 -2.66 -3.73 6.96
C PRO A 56 -1.13 -3.94 6.85
N PRO A 57 -0.37 -3.69 7.94
CA PRO A 57 1.08 -3.82 7.93
C PRO A 57 1.53 -5.23 7.58
N ASP A 58 0.80 -6.26 8.01
CA ASP A 58 1.12 -7.66 7.72
C ASP A 58 1.12 -7.94 6.20
N ASP A 59 0.13 -7.42 5.47
CA ASP A 59 0.10 -7.51 4.01
C ASP A 59 1.25 -6.72 3.38
N LEU A 60 1.58 -5.53 3.87
CA LEU A 60 2.70 -4.76 3.34
C LEU A 60 4.06 -5.49 3.51
N PHE A 61 4.25 -6.19 4.63
CA PHE A 61 5.46 -6.97 4.88
C PHE A 61 5.49 -8.30 4.12
N SER A 62 4.33 -8.92 3.88
CA SER A 62 4.20 -10.17 3.14
C SER A 62 4.23 -9.95 1.62
N ARG A 63 3.72 -8.79 1.17
CA ARG A 63 3.49 -8.39 -0.21
C ARG A 63 4.02 -6.98 -0.45
N SER A 64 5.33 -6.90 -0.55
CA SER A 64 6.07 -5.63 -0.59
C SER A 64 6.16 -5.00 -1.98
N THR A 65 5.65 -5.62 -3.03
CA THR A 65 5.66 -5.02 -4.38
C THR A 65 4.51 -4.02 -4.57
N VAL A 66 4.74 -2.95 -5.32
CA VAL A 66 3.73 -1.90 -5.59
C VAL A 66 2.41 -2.48 -6.12
N ARG A 67 2.49 -3.44 -7.03
CA ARG A 67 1.33 -4.14 -7.61
C ARG A 67 0.52 -4.88 -6.55
N GLU A 68 1.21 -5.58 -5.65
CA GLU A 68 0.51 -6.34 -4.61
C GLU A 68 -0.05 -5.43 -3.52
N ILE A 69 0.68 -4.38 -3.14
CA ILE A 69 0.18 -3.34 -2.24
C ILE A 69 -1.12 -2.75 -2.80
N ALA A 70 -1.13 -2.41 -4.10
CA ALA A 70 -2.31 -1.89 -4.75
C ALA A 70 -3.46 -2.91 -4.79
N ALA A 71 -3.15 -4.20 -5.00
CA ALA A 71 -4.15 -5.25 -4.95
C ALA A 71 -4.74 -5.46 -3.54
N CYS A 72 -3.93 -5.34 -2.49
CA CYS A 72 -4.38 -5.42 -1.10
C CYS A 72 -5.29 -4.25 -0.74
N ILE A 73 -4.87 -3.02 -1.10
CA ILE A 73 -5.72 -1.83 -0.94
C ILE A 73 -7.05 -2.06 -1.66
N LEU A 74 -7.04 -2.43 -2.95
CA LEU A 74 -8.27 -2.67 -3.70
C LEU A 74 -9.18 -3.73 -3.06
N ALA A 75 -8.59 -4.79 -2.49
CA ALA A 75 -9.34 -5.86 -1.82
C ALA A 75 -9.96 -5.41 -0.48
N ASN A 76 -9.30 -4.51 0.24
CA ASN A 76 -9.73 -4.04 1.56
C ASN A 76 -10.61 -2.78 1.49
N SER A 77 -10.42 -1.88 0.53
CA SER A 77 -11.30 -0.71 0.30
C SER A 77 -12.75 -1.11 -0.01
N GLY A 78 -12.97 -2.36 -0.46
CA GLY A 78 -14.29 -2.93 -0.71
C GLY A 78 -14.83 -3.81 0.42
N ARG A 79 -14.03 -4.10 1.45
CA ARG A 79 -14.46 -4.85 2.64
C ARG A 79 -14.77 -3.86 3.76
N ALA A 80 -16.05 -3.77 4.11
CA ALA A 80 -16.43 -3.22 5.41
C ALA A 80 -15.68 -3.99 6.52
N PRO A 81 -15.26 -3.29 7.60
CA PRO A 81 -14.33 -3.85 8.59
C PRO A 81 -14.88 -5.16 9.17
N VAL A 82 -14.09 -6.23 9.03
CA VAL A 82 -14.30 -7.44 9.82
C VAL A 82 -13.73 -7.17 11.20
N THR A 83 -14.54 -6.58 12.07
CA THR A 83 -14.30 -6.70 13.51
C THR A 83 -14.31 -8.19 13.86
N SER A 84 -13.17 -8.72 14.28
CA SER A 84 -13.11 -9.95 15.06
C SER A 84 -11.94 -9.86 16.02
N GLU A 85 -12.28 -9.32 17.19
CA GLU A 85 -11.63 -9.54 18.46
C GLU A 85 -11.34 -11.05 18.68
N SER A 86 -10.22 -11.36 19.32
CA SER A 86 -10.01 -12.59 20.10
C SER A 86 -9.07 -12.30 21.25
#